data_AF-A0AAJ1J8S4-F1
#
_entry.id   AF-A0AAJ1J8S4-F1
#
_cell.length_a   1.000
_cell.length_b   1.000
_cell.length_c   1.000
_cell.angle_alpha   90.00
_cell.angle_beta   90.00
_cell.angle_gamma   90.00
#
_symmetry.space_group_name_H-M   'P 1'
#
loop_
_entity.id
_entity.type
_entity.pdbx_description
1 polymer ?
#
loop_
_entity_poly.entity_id
_entity_poly.type
_entity_poly.pdbx_seq_one_letter_code
_entity_poly.pdbx_strand_id
1 'polypeptide(L)'
;MTPMQLLDSVKTRFRPLLVVEEDTLKGMLVKALTEYQDRAGLIKRIHVKKEAGTSLPYPDDYLELVHIIDQRSSLVFAEPYDDALKLDLVGDERYPFTLVYLANMRDCNLDNWVISPSICGVLENYLECLIDIQNTERKRRVSVSGKLDVSHLPDEPTLYQRKVDLEEKMSSNRAIITGASLMP
;
A
#
# COMPACT_ATOMS: atom_id res chain seq x y z
N MET A 1 -0.96 -10.48 7.20
CA MET A 1 -1.65 -10.90 5.97
C MET A 1 -0.80 -10.46 4.79
N THR A 2 -0.62 -11.33 3.80
CA THR A 2 0.15 -11.04 2.59
C THR A 2 -0.77 -10.54 1.46
N PRO A 3 -0.25 -9.88 0.41
CA PRO A 3 -1.04 -9.50 -0.77
C PRO A 3 -1.84 -10.66 -1.38
N MET A 4 -1.24 -11.84 -1.51
CA MET A 4 -1.96 -13.01 -2.01
C MET A 4 -3.09 -13.46 -1.07
N GLN A 5 -2.85 -13.46 0.25
CA GLN A 5 -3.90 -13.76 1.23
C GLN A 5 -5.05 -12.73 1.20
N LEU A 6 -4.73 -11.45 0.97
CA LEU A 6 -5.73 -10.39 0.80
C LEU A 6 -6.60 -10.67 -0.42
N LEU A 7 -5.98 -11.02 -1.56
CA LEU A 7 -6.71 -11.37 -2.76
C LEU A 7 -7.63 -12.58 -2.54
N ASP A 8 -7.14 -13.62 -1.88
CA ASP A 8 -7.94 -14.81 -1.58
C ASP A 8 -9.11 -14.50 -0.65
N SER A 9 -8.91 -13.66 0.37
CA SER A 9 -9.99 -13.12 1.22
C SER A 9 -11.07 -12.45 0.38
N VAL A 10 -10.68 -11.54 -0.53
CA VAL A 10 -11.63 -10.78 -1.38
C VAL A 10 -12.38 -11.68 -2.36
N LYS A 11 -11.74 -12.69 -2.95
CA LYS A 11 -12.41 -13.65 -3.85
C LYS A 11 -13.63 -14.31 -3.20
N THR A 12 -13.58 -14.60 -1.90
CA THR A 12 -14.69 -15.27 -1.18
C THR A 12 -15.97 -14.45 -1.10
N ARG A 13 -15.88 -13.13 -1.31
CA ARG A 13 -17.02 -12.20 -1.27
C ARG A 13 -17.89 -12.27 -2.52
N PHE A 14 -17.38 -12.84 -3.62
CA PHE A 14 -18.10 -12.92 -4.89
C PHE A 14 -18.81 -14.26 -5.08
N ARG A 15 -20.13 -14.23 -5.31
CA ARG A 15 -20.94 -15.40 -5.67
C ARG A 15 -21.93 -15.05 -6.78
N PRO A 16 -21.71 -15.45 -8.05
CA PRO A 16 -20.50 -16.08 -8.59
C PRO A 16 -19.36 -15.07 -8.83
N LEU A 17 -18.12 -15.57 -8.77
CA LEU A 17 -16.93 -14.89 -9.30
C LEU A 17 -16.74 -15.31 -10.76
N LEU A 18 -16.93 -14.38 -11.70
CA LEU A 18 -16.78 -14.63 -13.14
C LEU A 18 -15.40 -14.23 -13.67
N VAL A 19 -14.65 -13.41 -12.93
CA VAL A 19 -13.25 -13.09 -13.23
C VAL A 19 -12.39 -14.15 -12.54
N VAL A 20 -11.96 -15.15 -13.31
CA VAL A 20 -11.26 -16.34 -12.81
C VAL A 20 -9.80 -16.39 -13.26
N GLU A 21 -9.43 -15.51 -14.19
CA GLU A 21 -8.08 -15.41 -14.73
C GLU A 21 -7.14 -14.89 -13.65
N GLU A 22 -6.24 -15.75 -13.19
CA GLU A 22 -5.33 -15.45 -12.07
C GLU A 22 -4.44 -14.24 -12.35
N ASP A 23 -3.93 -14.12 -13.58
CA ASP A 23 -3.11 -12.98 -14.00
C ASP A 23 -3.88 -11.66 -13.95
N THR A 24 -5.18 -11.69 -14.27
CA THR A 24 -6.04 -10.51 -14.20
C THR A 24 -6.24 -10.09 -12.74
N LEU A 25 -6.50 -11.06 -11.86
CA LEU A 25 -6.68 -10.82 -10.43
C LEU A 25 -5.38 -10.32 -9.76
N LYS A 26 -4.23 -10.89 -10.13
CA LYS A 26 -2.91 -10.39 -9.69
C LYS A 26 -2.65 -8.98 -10.22
N GLY A 27 -2.98 -8.70 -11.48
CA GLY A 27 -2.90 -7.37 -12.05
C GLY A 27 -3.75 -6.34 -11.30
N MET A 28 -4.97 -6.71 -10.89
CA MET A 28 -5.83 -5.86 -10.05
C MET A 28 -5.26 -5.65 -8.65
N LEU A 29 -4.65 -6.67 -8.05
CA LEU A 29 -3.98 -6.57 -6.75
C LEU A 29 -2.80 -5.60 -6.82
N VAL A 30 -1.92 -5.74 -7.81
CA VAL A 30 -0.80 -4.82 -8.03
C VAL A 30 -1.29 -3.40 -8.29
N LYS A 31 -2.38 -3.25 -9.07
CA LYS A 31 -3.01 -1.95 -9.29
C LYS A 31 -3.52 -1.33 -8.00
N ALA A 32 -4.18 -2.11 -7.13
CA ALA A 32 -4.66 -1.63 -5.83
C ALA A 32 -3.52 -1.17 -4.92
N LEU A 33 -2.41 -1.91 -4.88
CA LEU A 33 -1.22 -1.55 -4.11
C LEU A 33 -0.56 -0.27 -4.64
N THR A 34 -0.39 -0.18 -5.97
CA THR A 34 0.18 0.99 -6.65
C THR A 34 -0.66 2.23 -6.38
N GLU A 35 -1.97 2.12 -6.53
CA GLU A 35 -2.88 3.24 -6.37
C GLU A 35 -2.89 3.77 -4.92
N TYR A 36 -2.82 2.87 -3.94
CA TYR A 36 -2.69 3.27 -2.54
C TYR A 36 -1.36 3.96 -2.27
N GLN A 37 -0.25 3.44 -2.83
CA GLN A 37 1.07 4.05 -2.70
C GLN A 37 1.08 5.48 -3.27
N ASP A 38 0.55 5.67 -4.47
CA ASP A 38 0.56 6.98 -5.16
C ASP A 38 -0.28 8.03 -4.42
N ARG A 39 -1.38 7.62 -3.77
CA ARG A 39 -2.29 8.56 -3.08
C ARG A 39 -1.94 8.80 -1.62
N ALA A 40 -1.69 7.72 -0.89
CA ALA A 40 -1.53 7.77 0.55
C ALA A 40 -0.08 7.59 1.00
N GLY A 41 0.67 6.73 0.29
CA GLY A 41 1.95 6.22 0.74
C GLY A 41 1.83 5.34 1.99
N LEU A 42 2.89 4.59 2.30
CA LEU A 42 2.98 3.81 3.53
C LEU A 42 4.27 4.14 4.26
N ILE A 43 4.16 4.78 5.42
CA ILE A 43 5.31 5.06 6.28
C ILE A 43 5.57 3.84 7.17
N LYS A 44 6.79 3.32 7.12
CA LYS A 44 7.30 2.31 8.06
C LYS A 44 8.38 2.91 8.96
N ARG A 45 8.51 2.31 10.15
CA ARG A 45 9.50 2.70 11.16
C ARG A 45 10.28 1.47 11.59
N ILE A 46 11.59 1.57 11.58
CA ILE A 46 12.46 0.51 12.10
C ILE A 46 13.47 1.07 13.09
N HIS A 47 13.76 0.28 14.12
CA HIS A 47 14.79 0.61 15.09
C HIS A 47 16.15 0.08 14.63
N VAL A 48 17.12 0.97 14.60
CA VAL A 48 18.50 0.71 14.20
C VAL A 48 19.38 0.71 15.44
N LYS A 49 20.06 -0.42 15.68
CA LYS A 49 20.96 -0.59 16.83
C LYS A 49 22.37 -0.06 16.50
N LYS A 50 23.13 0.24 17.56
CA LYS A 50 24.49 0.79 17.50
C LYS A 50 25.49 -0.02 16.67
N GLU A 51 25.28 -1.33 16.56
CA GLU A 51 26.13 -2.25 15.79
C GLU A 51 26.12 -1.98 14.28
N ALA A 52 25.13 -1.23 13.77
CA ALA A 52 25.05 -0.89 12.36
C ALA A 52 26.10 0.14 11.90
N GLY A 53 26.79 0.84 12.81
CA GLY A 53 27.78 1.84 12.47
C GLY A 53 27.18 3.05 11.73
N THR A 54 27.93 3.67 10.83
CA THR A 54 27.51 4.84 10.03
C THR A 54 26.82 4.47 8.72
N SER A 55 26.73 3.18 8.37
CA SER A 55 26.19 2.71 7.09
C SER A 55 25.03 1.76 7.36
N LEU A 56 23.82 2.15 6.96
CA LEU A 56 22.61 1.37 7.19
C LEU A 56 22.15 0.71 5.89
N PRO A 57 22.01 -0.62 5.85
CA PRO A 57 21.44 -1.28 4.68
C PRO A 57 19.97 -0.87 4.50
N TYR A 58 19.55 -0.77 3.25
CA TYR A 58 18.15 -0.50 2.93
C TYR A 58 17.26 -1.68 3.33
N PRO A 59 16.07 -1.42 3.91
CA PRO A 59 15.02 -2.43 3.98
C PRO A 59 14.63 -2.95 2.60
N ASP A 60 14.22 -4.22 2.50
CA ASP A 60 13.80 -4.85 1.23
C ASP A 60 12.66 -4.11 0.52
N ASP A 61 11.82 -3.42 1.28
CA ASP A 61 10.69 -2.64 0.79
C ASP A 61 10.94 -1.13 0.85
N TYR A 62 12.20 -0.68 0.83
CA TYR A 62 12.54 0.73 0.83
C TYR A 62 12.15 1.40 -0.49
N LEU A 63 11.45 2.54 -0.41
CA LEU A 63 11.18 3.43 -1.53
C LEU A 63 11.96 4.74 -1.39
N GLU A 64 11.80 5.42 -0.25
CA GLU A 64 12.39 6.74 -0.03
C GLU A 64 12.56 7.04 1.47
N LEU A 65 13.64 7.75 1.81
CA LEU A 65 13.91 8.21 3.17
C LEU A 65 12.98 9.37 3.54
N VAL A 66 12.32 9.26 4.70
CA VAL A 66 11.53 10.38 5.25
C VAL A 66 12.39 11.17 6.23
N HIS A 67 12.90 10.50 7.28
CA HIS A 67 13.87 11.05 8.22
C HIS A 67 14.44 9.95 9.11
N ILE A 68 15.53 10.28 9.81
CA ILE A 68 16.08 9.46 10.88
C ILE A 68 16.06 10.31 12.15
N ILE A 69 15.55 9.75 13.24
CA ILE A 69 15.61 10.38 14.56
C ILE A 69 16.39 9.52 15.53
N ASP A 70 17.13 10.15 16.43
CA ASP A 70 17.81 9.48 17.50
C ASP A 70 16.85 9.16 18.67
N GLN A 71 17.36 8.54 19.73
CA GLN A 71 16.57 8.22 20.92
C GLN A 71 15.98 9.47 21.62
N ARG A 72 16.61 10.64 21.45
CA ARG A 72 16.14 11.93 21.98
C ARG A 72 15.16 12.64 21.05
N SER A 73 14.78 12.00 19.94
CA SER A 73 13.96 12.60 18.88
C SER A 73 14.67 13.72 18.12
N SER A 74 16.01 13.81 18.20
CA SER A 74 16.82 14.71 17.40
C SER A 74 17.02 14.13 16.00
N LEU A 75 16.97 14.97 14.98
CA LEU A 75 17.19 14.56 13.60
C LEU A 75 18.64 14.13 13.40
N VAL A 76 18.82 12.99 12.75
CA VAL A 76 20.12 12.48 12.28
C VAL A 76 20.16 12.66 10.78
N PHE A 77 21.15 13.41 10.30
CA PHE A 77 21.32 13.61 8.86
C PHE A 77 21.82 12.32 8.22
N ALA A 78 21.25 11.99 7.07
CA ALA A 78 21.64 10.83 6.30
C ALA A 78 21.52 11.12 4.81
N GLU A 79 22.48 10.61 4.05
CA GLU A 79 22.51 10.70 2.60
C GLU A 79 22.28 9.32 1.98
N PRO A 80 21.38 9.20 0.99
CA PRO A 80 21.21 7.96 0.25
C PRO A 80 22.36 7.76 -0.75
N TYR A 81 23.05 6.62 -0.63
CA TYR A 81 23.98 6.11 -1.64
C TYR A 81 23.40 4.87 -2.34
N ASP A 82 24.06 4.39 -3.39
CA ASP A 82 23.60 3.26 -4.21
C ASP A 82 23.38 1.97 -3.41
N ASP A 83 24.14 1.74 -2.34
CA ASP A 83 24.15 0.50 -1.57
C ASP A 83 23.56 0.63 -0.15
N ALA A 84 23.65 1.80 0.47
CA ALA A 84 23.24 2.03 1.84
C ALA A 84 22.91 3.50 2.14
N LEU A 85 22.18 3.73 3.22
CA LEU A 85 22.05 5.06 3.84
C LEU A 85 23.30 5.35 4.67
N LYS A 86 24.01 6.43 4.35
CA LYS A 86 25.15 6.88 5.16
C LYS A 86 24.71 7.94 6.14
N LEU A 87 24.96 7.69 7.41
CA LEU A 87 24.68 8.60 8.51
C LEU A 87 25.83 9.58 8.67
N ASP A 88 25.50 10.86 8.73
CA ASP A 88 26.44 11.90 9.13
C ASP A 88 26.31 12.11 10.65
N LEU A 89 27.21 11.46 11.40
CA LEU A 89 27.20 11.47 12.86
C LEU A 89 28.22 12.48 13.39
N VAL A 90 27.74 13.42 14.20
CA VAL A 90 28.55 14.48 14.83
C VAL A 90 29.04 14.07 16.23
N GLY A 91 28.45 13.02 16.82
CA GLY A 91 28.91 12.36 18.04
C GLY A 91 28.04 12.59 19.28
N ASP A 92 26.97 13.39 19.19
CA ASP A 92 25.98 13.57 20.29
C ASP A 92 24.74 12.67 20.12
N GLU A 93 24.61 12.00 18.98
CA GLU A 93 23.45 11.18 18.66
C GLU A 93 23.37 9.92 19.54
N ARG A 94 22.17 9.58 20.01
CA ARG A 94 21.95 8.40 20.87
C ARG A 94 21.17 7.30 20.17
N TYR A 95 21.74 6.11 20.17
CA TYR A 95 21.07 4.89 19.73
C TYR A 95 20.00 4.43 20.75
N PRO A 96 18.95 3.71 20.30
CA PRO A 96 18.69 3.31 18.91
C PRO A 96 18.16 4.47 18.06
N PHE A 97 18.54 4.49 16.79
CA PHE A 97 17.91 5.38 15.83
C PHE A 97 16.59 4.80 15.35
N THR A 98 15.66 5.66 14.98
CA THR A 98 14.40 5.29 14.33
C THR A 98 14.47 5.79 12.90
N LEU A 99 14.66 4.86 11.96
CA LEU A 99 14.56 5.14 10.54
C LEU A 99 13.08 5.16 10.16
N VAL A 100 12.66 6.28 9.57
CA VAL A 100 11.31 6.46 9.03
C VAL A 100 11.43 6.59 7.52
N TYR A 101 10.73 5.71 6.78
CA TYR A 101 10.85 5.60 5.33
C TYR A 101 9.49 5.31 4.69
N LEU A 102 9.35 5.67 3.41
CA LEU A 102 8.24 5.25 2.57
C LEU A 102 8.51 3.82 2.06
N ALA A 103 7.54 2.94 2.18
CA ALA A 103 7.63 1.57 1.73
C ALA A 103 7.16 1.41 0.27
N ASN A 104 7.91 0.67 -0.55
CA ASN A 104 7.51 0.28 -1.90
C ASN A 104 6.49 -0.86 -1.82
N MET A 105 5.24 -0.54 -2.15
CA MET A 105 4.12 -1.47 -2.22
C MET A 105 3.93 -2.03 -3.63
N ARG A 106 4.38 -1.30 -4.66
CA ARG A 106 4.20 -1.68 -6.07
C ARG A 106 5.02 -2.92 -6.43
N ASP A 107 6.29 -2.94 -6.03
CA ASP A 107 7.23 -4.01 -6.38
C ASP A 107 7.48 -4.97 -5.21
N CYS A 108 6.52 -5.05 -4.27
CA CYS A 108 6.65 -5.93 -3.11
C CYS A 108 6.46 -7.41 -3.48
N ASN A 109 7.06 -8.30 -2.70
CA ASN A 109 6.84 -9.74 -2.83
C ASN A 109 5.41 -10.09 -2.39
N LEU A 110 4.55 -10.47 -3.34
CA LEU A 110 3.13 -10.71 -3.08
C LEU A 110 2.84 -11.87 -2.11
N ASP A 111 3.77 -12.81 -1.98
CA ASP A 111 3.63 -14.01 -1.15
C ASP A 111 4.16 -13.80 0.26
N ASN A 112 5.20 -12.97 0.42
CA ASN A 112 5.93 -12.84 1.69
C ASN A 112 5.80 -11.46 2.35
N TRP A 113 5.54 -10.40 1.57
CA TRP A 113 5.43 -9.06 2.12
C TRP A 113 4.20 -8.94 3.02
N VAL A 114 4.38 -8.33 4.18
CA VAL A 114 3.29 -8.19 5.17
C VAL A 114 2.65 -6.82 5.01
N ILE A 115 1.35 -6.85 4.68
CA ILE A 115 0.53 -5.65 4.64
C ILE A 115 0.29 -5.17 6.06
N SER A 116 0.48 -3.87 6.29
CA SER A 116 0.11 -3.25 7.57
C SER A 116 -1.38 -3.44 7.84
N PRO A 117 -1.79 -3.86 9.06
CA PRO A 117 -3.20 -3.96 9.42
C PRO A 117 -3.97 -2.65 9.24
N SER A 118 -3.30 -1.49 9.35
CA SER A 118 -3.91 -0.17 9.22
C SER A 118 -4.46 0.12 7.82
N ILE A 119 -3.90 -0.49 6.78
CA ILE A 119 -4.27 -0.23 5.37
C ILE A 119 -5.04 -1.39 4.74
N CYS A 120 -5.01 -2.56 5.39
CA CYS A 120 -5.64 -3.80 4.95
C CYS A 120 -7.09 -3.59 4.47
N GLY A 121 -7.96 -3.02 5.30
CA GLY A 121 -9.38 -2.86 4.96
C GLY A 121 -9.62 -1.93 3.77
N VAL A 122 -8.79 -0.90 3.59
CA VAL A 122 -8.89 0.01 2.45
C VAL A 122 -8.50 -0.70 1.15
N LEU A 123 -7.42 -1.47 1.19
CA LEU A 123 -6.98 -2.29 0.05
C LEU A 123 -8.00 -3.37 -0.31
N GLU A 124 -8.58 -4.06 0.67
CA GLU A 124 -9.64 -5.05 0.43
C GLU A 124 -10.85 -4.43 -0.29
N ASN A 125 -11.34 -3.29 0.20
CA ASN A 125 -12.50 -2.61 -0.38
C ASN A 125 -12.24 -2.12 -1.80
N TYR A 126 -11.03 -1.61 -2.07
CA TYR A 126 -10.66 -1.16 -3.42
C TYR A 126 -10.47 -2.33 -4.38
N LEU A 127 -9.78 -3.39 -3.96
CA LEU A 127 -9.63 -4.59 -4.77
C LEU A 127 -10.98 -5.24 -5.08
N GLU A 128 -11.87 -5.30 -4.10
CA GLU A 128 -13.25 -5.75 -4.29
C GLU A 128 -13.95 -4.88 -5.36
N CYS A 129 -13.84 -3.55 -5.27
CA CYS A 129 -14.43 -2.65 -6.27
C CYS A 129 -13.88 -2.90 -7.68
N LEU A 130 -12.56 -3.12 -7.84
CA LEU A 130 -11.95 -3.43 -9.14
C LEU A 130 -12.48 -4.75 -9.72
N ILE A 131 -12.59 -5.80 -8.89
CA ILE A 131 -13.12 -7.09 -9.31
C ILE A 131 -14.61 -6.96 -9.65
N ASP A 132 -15.38 -6.22 -8.85
CA ASP A 132 -16.81 -6.06 -9.01
C ASP A 132 -17.18 -5.34 -10.31
N ILE A 133 -16.39 -4.34 -10.73
CA ILE A 133 -16.55 -3.66 -12.02
C ILE A 133 -16.51 -4.68 -13.17
N GLN A 134 -15.43 -5.46 -13.27
CA GLN A 134 -15.30 -6.45 -14.34
C GLN A 134 -16.29 -7.61 -14.20
N ASN A 135 -16.57 -8.04 -12.97
CA ASN A 135 -17.52 -9.12 -12.72
C ASN A 135 -18.94 -8.71 -13.14
N THR A 136 -19.34 -7.47 -12.85
CA THR A 136 -20.64 -6.92 -13.24
C THR A 136 -20.75 -6.75 -14.75
N GLU A 137 -19.69 -6.31 -15.43
CA GLU A 137 -19.67 -6.29 -16.90
C GLU A 137 -19.88 -7.68 -17.50
N ARG A 138 -19.20 -8.70 -16.98
CA ARG A 138 -19.35 -10.10 -17.44
C ARG A 138 -20.77 -10.61 -17.18
N LYS A 139 -21.33 -10.36 -16.00
CA LYS A 139 -22.73 -10.68 -15.67
C LYS A 139 -23.69 -10.02 -16.65
N ARG A 140 -23.50 -8.73 -16.95
CA ARG A 140 -24.32 -7.97 -17.89
C ARG A 140 -24.28 -8.59 -19.29
N ARG A 141 -23.09 -8.91 -19.82
CA ARG A 141 -22.95 -9.55 -21.15
C ARG A 141 -23.69 -10.90 -21.22
N VAL A 142 -23.54 -11.74 -20.19
CA VAL A 142 -24.21 -13.04 -20.12
C VAL A 142 -25.73 -12.88 -20.05
N SER A 143 -26.23 -11.99 -19.20
CA SER A 143 -27.66 -11.74 -19.05
C SER A 143 -28.30 -11.18 -20.33
N VAL A 144 -27.64 -10.23 -21.00
CA VAL A 144 -28.11 -9.68 -22.29
C VAL A 144 -28.17 -10.78 -23.35
N SER A 145 -27.15 -11.63 -23.44
CA SER A 145 -27.15 -12.76 -24.38
C SER A 145 -28.27 -13.77 -24.08
N GLY A 146 -28.54 -14.01 -22.79
CA GLY A 146 -29.64 -14.87 -22.32
C GLY A 146 -31.02 -14.22 -22.37
N LYS A 147 -31.15 -12.97 -22.83
CA LYS A 147 -32.39 -12.17 -22.80
C LYS A 147 -33.01 -12.06 -21.39
N LEU A 148 -32.15 -12.05 -20.37
CA LEU A 148 -32.53 -11.87 -18.97
C LEU A 148 -32.57 -10.39 -18.61
N ASP A 149 -33.38 -10.04 -17.61
CA ASP A 149 -33.44 -8.68 -17.09
C ASP A 149 -32.12 -8.31 -16.38
N VAL A 150 -31.58 -7.13 -16.73
CA VAL A 150 -30.32 -6.57 -16.20
C VAL A 150 -30.53 -5.34 -15.32
N SER A 151 -31.79 -4.96 -15.07
CA SER A 151 -32.14 -3.76 -14.29
C SER A 151 -31.65 -3.83 -12.84
N HIS A 152 -31.41 -5.05 -12.33
CA HIS A 152 -30.86 -5.28 -11.00
C HIS A 152 -29.34 -5.10 -10.90
N LEU A 153 -28.62 -4.99 -12.03
CA LEU A 153 -27.17 -4.82 -12.03
C LEU A 153 -26.81 -3.34 -11.98
N PRO A 154 -25.90 -2.92 -11.07
CA PRO A 154 -25.41 -1.54 -11.01
C PRO A 154 -24.92 -1.07 -12.37
N ASP A 155 -25.32 0.14 -12.74
CA ASP A 155 -24.87 0.81 -13.95
C ASP A 155 -23.40 1.25 -13.81
N GLU A 156 -22.77 1.44 -14.96
CA GLU A 156 -21.34 1.77 -15.05
C GLU A 156 -20.97 3.04 -14.26
N PRO A 157 -21.74 4.15 -14.33
CA PRO A 157 -21.48 5.35 -13.53
C PRO A 157 -21.44 5.08 -12.03
N THR A 158 -22.38 4.29 -11.48
CA THR A 158 -22.42 3.98 -10.05
C THR A 158 -21.19 3.21 -9.59
N LEU A 159 -20.72 2.25 -10.40
CA LEU A 159 -19.52 1.47 -10.09
C LEU A 159 -18.26 2.33 -10.11
N TYR A 160 -18.13 3.21 -11.11
CA TYR A 160 -17.00 4.15 -11.19
C TYR A 160 -17.05 5.21 -10.10
N GLN A 161 -18.24 5.67 -9.68
CA GLN A 161 -18.35 6.59 -8.55
C GLN A 161 -17.89 5.93 -7.25
N ARG A 162 -18.31 4.68 -6.98
CA ARG A 162 -17.82 3.92 -5.81
C ARG A 162 -16.30 3.79 -5.82
N LYS A 163 -15.70 3.58 -7.00
CA LYS A 163 -14.25 3.59 -7.15
C LYS A 163 -13.69 4.95 -6.73
N VAL A 164 -14.13 6.05 -7.33
CA VAL A 164 -13.66 7.42 -7.01
C VAL A 164 -13.79 7.74 -5.51
N ASP A 165 -14.91 7.38 -4.88
CA ASP A 165 -15.12 7.61 -3.44
C ASP A 165 -14.09 6.85 -2.57
N LEU A 166 -13.67 5.65 -2.99
CA LEU A 166 -12.61 4.90 -2.31
C LEU A 166 -11.24 5.54 -2.51
N GLU A 167 -11.00 6.10 -3.68
CA GLU A 167 -9.77 6.82 -4.01
C GLU A 167 -9.61 8.12 -3.19
N GLU A 168 -10.70 8.84 -2.98
CA GLU A 168 -10.74 10.01 -2.09
C GLU A 168 -10.52 9.61 -0.62
N LYS A 169 -11.08 8.47 -0.18
CA LYS A 169 -10.83 7.93 1.16
C LYS A 169 -9.36 7.55 1.37
N MET A 170 -8.71 6.99 0.35
CA MET A 170 -7.26 6.73 0.39
C MET A 170 -6.48 8.03 0.56
N SER A 171 -6.81 9.04 -0.24
CA SER A 171 -6.16 10.37 -0.20
C SER A 171 -6.36 11.06 1.15
N SER A 172 -7.52 10.86 1.78
CA SER A 172 -7.83 11.38 3.12
C SER A 172 -7.01 10.70 4.22
N ASN A 173 -6.63 9.43 4.00
CA ASN A 173 -5.77 8.64 4.87
C ASN A 173 -4.28 8.82 4.56
N ARG A 174 -3.91 9.85 3.78
CA ARG A 174 -2.53 10.10 3.38
C ARG A 174 -1.62 10.08 4.60
N ALA A 175 -0.53 9.32 4.48
CA ALA A 175 0.46 9.22 5.53
C ALA A 175 1.01 10.63 5.78
N ILE A 176 0.59 11.23 6.90
CA ILE A 176 1.08 12.54 7.31
C ILE A 176 2.55 12.33 7.68
N ILE A 177 3.46 12.85 6.86
CA ILE A 177 4.83 13.07 7.29
C ILE A 177 4.72 14.02 8.47
N THR A 178 4.83 13.48 9.69
CA THR A 178 4.92 14.31 10.87
C THR A 178 6.24 15.04 10.73
N GLY A 179 6.19 16.27 10.21
CA GLY A 179 7.34 17.16 10.19
C GLY A 179 7.90 17.17 11.60
N ALA A 180 9.19 16.91 11.74
CA ALA A 180 9.86 16.96 13.02
C ALA A 180 9.44 18.25 13.71
N SER A 181 8.70 18.13 14.81
CA SER A 181 8.39 19.28 15.64
C SER A 181 9.73 19.75 16.18
N LEU A 182 10.25 20.84 15.60
CA LEU A 182 11.27 21.66 16.26
C LEU A 182 10.60 22.17 17.53
N MET A 183 10.66 21.38 18.59
CA MET A 183 10.39 21.85 19.94
C MET A 183 11.41 22.97 20.22
N PRO A 184 10.97 24.20 20.51
CA PRO A 184 11.86 25.29 20.86
C PRO A 184 12.57 25.05 22.20
#